data_AF-A0A059A634-F1
#
_entry.id   AF-A0A059A634-F1
#
_cell.length_a   1.000
_cell.length_b   1.000
_cell.length_c   1.000
_cell.angle_alpha   90.00
_cell.angle_beta   90.00
_cell.angle_gamma   90.00
#
_symmetry.space_group_name_H-M   'P 1'
#
loop_
_entity.id
_entity.type
_entity.pdbx_description
1 polymer ?
#
loop_
_entity_poly.entity_id
_entity_poly.type
_entity_poly.pdbx_seq_one_letter_code
_entity_poly.pdbx_strand_id
1 'polypeptide(L)'
;MEQVSSGNGIDRNKAMVEQLQRYGIFNSKKVAEAMEKVDRGLFVPAGTPAYVDSPMAIGYNVTISAPHMHAMCLQLLEKNLQPGMHALDIGSGTGYLTACFALMVGPEGRAVGVEHIPELVTSSIKNIEKSEAASLLKQGSLSINVGDKVGQSLLLMMPFMSGQLREKYHSHLLTS
;
A
#
# COMPACT_ATOMS: atom_id res chain seq x y z
N MET A 1 34.03 24.51 21.21
CA MET A 1 33.78 23.07 21.36
C MET A 1 32.42 22.79 20.75
N GLU A 2 32.36 22.53 19.45
CA GLU A 2 31.16 22.00 18.80
C GLU A 2 31.27 20.48 18.81
N GLN A 3 30.34 19.83 19.50
CA GLN A 3 30.22 18.39 19.49
C GLN A 3 29.50 17.98 18.20
N VAL A 4 30.26 17.43 17.26
CA VAL A 4 29.75 16.68 16.12
C VAL A 4 29.15 15.38 16.67
N SER A 5 27.83 15.25 16.69
CA SER A 5 27.18 13.98 17.01
C SER A 5 27.19 13.08 15.76
N SER A 6 28.10 12.13 15.80
CA SER A 6 28.20 11.02 14.85
C SER A 6 26.89 10.21 14.80
N GLY A 7 26.20 10.26 13.66
CA GLY A 7 25.01 9.47 13.38
C GLY A 7 25.33 7.99 13.28
N ASN A 8 24.78 7.19 14.19
CA ASN A 8 24.78 5.73 14.09
C ASN A 8 23.42 5.17 14.55
N GLY A 9 22.34 5.66 13.94
CA GLY A 9 20.99 5.10 14.08
C GLY A 9 20.67 4.29 12.84
N ILE A 10 20.67 2.96 12.95
CA ILE A 10 20.22 2.08 11.87
C ILE A 10 18.75 2.40 11.59
N ASP A 11 18.43 2.82 10.37
CA ASP A 11 17.06 2.84 9.87
C ASP A 11 16.54 1.40 9.90
N ARG A 12 15.63 1.12 10.83
CA ARG A 12 15.10 -0.23 11.08
C ARG A 12 14.26 -0.75 9.91
N ASN A 13 13.58 0.15 9.19
CA ASN A 13 12.80 -0.21 8.01
C ASN A 13 13.75 -0.64 6.89
N LYS A 14 14.80 0.15 6.64
CA LYS A 14 15.82 -0.20 5.65
C LYS A 14 16.51 -1.53 5.98
N ALA A 15 16.90 -1.73 7.24
CA ALA A 15 17.53 -2.98 7.67
C ALA A 15 16.63 -4.21 7.46
N MET A 16 15.32 -4.07 7.67
CA MET A 16 14.33 -5.12 7.37
C MET A 16 14.31 -5.42 5.86
N VAL A 17 14.22 -4.41 5.01
CA VAL A 17 14.21 -4.58 3.55
C VAL A 17 15.50 -5.25 3.06
N GLU A 18 16.66 -4.78 3.51
CA GLU A 18 17.97 -5.37 3.20
C GLU A 18 18.08 -6.82 3.68
N GLN A 19 17.48 -7.17 4.83
CA GLN A 19 17.46 -8.54 5.32
C GLN A 19 16.63 -9.46 4.42
N LEU A 20 15.46 -9.02 3.98
CA LEU A 20 14.62 -9.79 3.05
C LEU A 20 15.35 -10.05 1.72
N GLN A 21 16.08 -9.05 1.19
CA GLN A 21 16.91 -9.22 0.00
C GLN A 21 18.06 -10.20 0.24
N ARG A 22 18.74 -10.10 1.39
CA ARG A 22 19.82 -11.04 1.78
C ARG A 22 19.34 -12.48 1.87
N TYR A 23 18.09 -12.71 2.29
CA TYR A 23 17.48 -14.04 2.31
C TYR A 23 16.91 -14.49 0.96
N GLY A 24 17.06 -13.70 -0.10
CA GLY A 24 16.62 -14.06 -1.45
C GLY A 24 15.10 -14.06 -1.62
N ILE A 25 14.35 -13.42 -0.72
CA ILE A 25 12.89 -13.30 -0.82
C ILE A 25 12.48 -12.54 -2.09
N PHE A 26 13.23 -11.49 -2.43
CA PHE A 26 13.05 -10.69 -3.62
C PHE A 26 14.39 -10.02 -4.00
N ASN A 27 14.53 -9.59 -5.25
CA ASN A 27 15.77 -8.98 -5.77
C ASN A 27 15.57 -7.66 -6.51
N SER A 28 14.31 -7.22 -6.69
CA SER A 28 14.01 -5.97 -7.38
C SER A 28 14.43 -4.72 -6.58
N LYS A 29 15.23 -3.86 -7.24
CA LYS A 29 15.61 -2.55 -6.69
C LYS A 29 14.41 -1.61 -6.55
N LYS A 30 13.48 -1.64 -7.51
CA LYS A 30 12.28 -0.79 -7.50
C LYS A 30 11.37 -1.14 -6.32
N VAL A 31 11.23 -2.44 -6.03
CA VAL A 31 10.48 -2.93 -4.87
C VAL A 31 11.14 -2.50 -3.57
N ALA A 32 12.47 -2.63 -3.44
CA ALA A 32 13.19 -2.20 -2.25
C ALA A 32 13.02 -0.70 -2.01
N GLU A 33 13.18 0.14 -3.04
CA GLU A 33 13.00 1.59 -2.93
C GLU A 33 11.58 1.97 -2.49
N ALA A 34 10.55 1.26 -2.96
CA ALA A 34 9.17 1.50 -2.52
C ALA A 34 8.98 1.11 -1.04
N MET A 35 9.46 -0.06 -0.62
CA MET A 35 9.34 -0.53 0.77
C MET A 35 10.19 0.29 1.75
N GLU A 36 11.34 0.81 1.32
CA GLU A 36 12.20 1.68 2.13
C GLU A 36 11.53 3.04 2.38
N LYS A 37 10.87 3.62 1.37
CA LYS A 37 10.16 4.90 1.48
C LYS A 37 8.86 4.81 2.29
N VAL A 38 8.19 3.67 2.26
CA VAL A 38 6.99 3.42 3.08
C VAL A 38 7.42 2.75 4.38
N ASP A 39 7.75 3.55 5.40
CA ASP A 39 8.14 3.01 6.72
C ASP A 39 7.00 2.18 7.32
N ARG A 40 7.21 0.85 7.39
CA ARG A 40 6.24 -0.09 7.94
C ARG A 40 5.86 0.23 9.39
N GLY A 41 6.73 0.88 10.16
CA GLY A 41 6.45 1.32 11.53
C GLY A 41 5.24 2.25 11.65
N LEU A 42 4.91 2.98 10.59
CA LEU A 42 3.74 3.87 10.56
C LEU A 42 2.42 3.13 10.34
N PHE A 43 2.47 1.87 9.90
CA PHE A 43 1.32 1.07 9.47
C PHE A 43 0.97 -0.06 10.45
N VAL A 44 1.64 -0.12 11.60
CA VAL A 44 1.39 -1.11 12.65
C VAL A 44 1.05 -0.41 13.97
N PRO A 45 0.32 -1.06 14.89
CA PRO A 45 0.08 -0.48 16.21
C PRO A 45 1.38 -0.23 16.99
N ALA A 46 1.39 0.81 17.81
CA ALA A 46 2.53 1.15 18.65
C ALA A 46 2.89 -0.01 19.59
N GLY A 47 4.19 -0.22 19.83
CA GLY A 47 4.71 -1.29 20.67
C GLY A 47 4.77 -2.67 20.00
N THR A 48 4.32 -2.80 18.76
CA THR A 48 4.49 -4.04 17.99
C THR A 48 5.88 -4.13 17.36
N PRO A 49 6.43 -5.33 17.14
CA PRO A 49 7.70 -5.51 16.45
C PRO A 49 7.54 -5.31 14.93
N ALA A 50 7.34 -4.06 14.51
CA ALA A 50 7.00 -3.65 13.15
C ALA A 50 7.87 -4.26 12.04
N TYR A 51 9.17 -4.41 12.34
CA TYR A 51 10.22 -4.78 11.38
C TYR A 51 10.62 -6.26 11.46
N VAL A 52 9.92 -7.04 12.28
CA VAL A 52 10.08 -8.50 12.29
C VAL A 52 9.26 -9.07 11.14
N ASP A 53 9.82 -10.08 10.47
CA ASP A 53 9.19 -10.72 9.33
C ASP A 53 8.04 -11.67 9.74
N SER A 54 6.96 -11.11 10.30
CA SER A 54 5.77 -11.83 10.69
C SER A 54 4.51 -10.96 10.61
N PRO A 55 3.31 -11.56 10.51
CA PRO A 55 2.07 -10.81 10.55
C PRO A 55 1.86 -10.13 11.91
N MET A 56 1.29 -8.92 11.91
CA MET A 56 0.96 -8.19 13.14
C MET A 56 -0.54 -7.95 13.23
N ALA A 57 -1.14 -8.13 14.41
CA ALA A 57 -2.54 -7.79 14.63
C ALA A 57 -2.75 -6.26 14.56
N ILE A 58 -3.83 -5.83 13.91
CA ILE A 58 -4.16 -4.41 13.70
C ILE A 58 -5.53 -4.03 14.28
N GLY A 59 -6.13 -4.92 15.09
CA GLY A 59 -7.51 -4.83 15.54
C GLY A 59 -8.48 -5.55 14.60
N TYR A 60 -9.77 -5.54 14.93
CA TYR A 60 -10.86 -6.07 14.09
C TYR A 60 -10.68 -7.53 13.61
N ASN A 61 -9.94 -8.33 14.39
CA ASN A 61 -9.59 -9.72 14.07
C ASN A 61 -8.84 -9.90 12.72
N VAL A 62 -8.10 -8.86 12.29
CA VAL A 62 -7.28 -8.90 11.08
C VAL A 62 -5.82 -8.55 11.40
N THR A 63 -4.94 -8.86 10.45
CA THR A 63 -3.50 -8.62 10.55
C THR A 63 -2.98 -7.87 9.33
N ILE A 64 -1.95 -7.05 9.52
CA ILE A 64 -1.06 -6.66 8.43
C ILE A 64 -0.12 -7.82 8.12
N SER A 65 -0.04 -8.20 6.84
CA SER A 65 0.79 -9.31 6.37
C SER A 65 2.27 -9.12 6.67
N ALA A 66 3.00 -10.23 6.76
CA ALA A 66 4.45 -10.21 6.95
C ALA A 66 5.17 -9.42 5.84
N PRO A 67 6.28 -8.72 6.16
CA PRO A 67 7.13 -8.04 5.19
C PRO A 67 7.46 -8.85 3.92
N HIS A 68 7.82 -10.13 4.04
CA HIS A 68 8.14 -10.97 2.86
C HIS A 68 6.94 -11.11 1.90
N MET A 69 5.71 -11.20 2.42
CA MET A 69 4.51 -11.30 1.59
C MET A 69 4.29 -10.04 0.75
N HIS A 70 4.50 -8.86 1.34
CA HIS A 70 4.43 -7.61 0.59
C HIS A 70 5.53 -7.51 -0.46
N ALA A 71 6.77 -7.86 -0.11
CA ALA A 71 7.89 -7.83 -1.04
C ALA A 71 7.67 -8.74 -2.26
N MET A 72 7.20 -9.98 -2.03
CA MET A 72 6.87 -10.90 -3.11
C MET A 72 5.71 -10.38 -3.97
N CYS A 73 4.65 -9.83 -3.36
CA CYS A 73 3.53 -9.26 -4.11
C CYS A 73 3.98 -8.10 -5.02
N LEU A 74 4.75 -7.16 -4.47
CA LEU A 74 5.29 -6.03 -5.22
C LEU A 74 6.21 -6.49 -6.37
N GLN A 75 7.03 -7.51 -6.15
CA GLN A 75 7.90 -8.07 -7.19
C GLN A 75 7.11 -8.77 -8.29
N LEU A 76 6.09 -9.56 -7.93
CA LEU A 76 5.23 -10.22 -8.92
C LEU A 76 4.48 -9.23 -9.79
N LEU A 77 4.02 -8.12 -9.20
CA LEU A 77 3.28 -7.07 -9.89
C LEU A 77 4.15 -5.98 -10.48
N GLU A 78 5.48 -6.05 -10.35
CA GLU A 78 6.39 -4.95 -10.70
C GLU A 78 6.16 -4.47 -12.14
N LYS A 79 6.01 -5.37 -13.11
CA LYS A 79 5.77 -5.03 -14.53
C LYS A 79 4.42 -4.33 -14.77
N ASN A 80 3.46 -4.50 -13.87
CA ASN A 80 2.13 -3.89 -13.90
C ASN A 80 2.01 -2.66 -12.97
N LEU A 81 3.03 -2.40 -12.14
CA LEU A 81 3.14 -1.24 -11.26
C LEU A 81 4.17 -0.27 -11.84
N GLN A 82 3.89 0.26 -13.03
CA GLN A 82 4.75 1.23 -13.72
C GLN A 82 4.17 2.65 -13.68
N PRO A 83 5.01 3.69 -13.85
CA PRO A 83 4.53 5.07 -13.87
C PRO A 83 3.34 5.27 -14.81
N GLY A 84 2.29 5.93 -14.33
CA GLY A 84 1.05 6.17 -15.10
C GLY A 84 0.05 5.01 -15.09
N MET A 85 0.40 3.85 -14.50
CA MET A 85 -0.52 2.71 -14.43
C MET A 85 -1.49 2.82 -13.25
N HIS A 86 -2.51 1.97 -13.29
CA HIS A 86 -3.57 1.91 -12.31
C HIS A 86 -3.51 0.59 -11.53
N ALA A 87 -3.50 0.65 -10.20
CA ALA A 87 -3.53 -0.50 -9.29
C ALA A 87 -4.75 -0.47 -8.34
N LEU A 88 -5.30 -1.66 -8.06
CA LEU A 88 -6.40 -1.85 -7.10
C LEU A 88 -5.98 -2.86 -6.04
N ASP A 89 -6.15 -2.50 -4.77
CA ASP A 89 -5.84 -3.29 -3.59
C ASP A 89 -7.13 -3.61 -2.81
N ILE A 90 -7.62 -4.85 -2.91
CA ILE A 90 -8.87 -5.29 -2.28
C ILE A 90 -8.55 -5.92 -0.93
N GLY A 91 -9.15 -5.40 0.14
CA GLY A 91 -8.77 -5.73 1.52
C GLY A 91 -7.51 -4.96 1.92
N SER A 92 -7.47 -3.64 1.62
CA SER A 92 -6.27 -2.83 1.79
C SER A 92 -5.80 -2.68 3.24
N GLY A 93 -6.66 -2.99 4.23
CA GLY A 93 -6.30 -3.04 5.64
C GLY A 93 -5.66 -1.76 6.15
N THR A 94 -4.37 -1.84 6.52
CA THR A 94 -3.61 -0.68 7.02
C THR A 94 -3.23 0.34 5.94
N GLY A 95 -3.39 -0.01 4.66
CA GLY A 95 -3.00 0.82 3.51
C GLY A 95 -1.51 0.73 3.14
N TYR A 96 -0.72 -0.13 3.79
CA TYR A 96 0.73 -0.25 3.54
C TYR A 96 1.03 -0.64 2.08
N LEU A 97 0.36 -1.69 1.58
CA LEU A 97 0.59 -2.19 0.23
C LEU A 97 0.07 -1.19 -0.82
N THR A 98 -1.10 -0.60 -0.59
CA THR A 98 -1.63 0.47 -1.46
C THR A 98 -0.68 1.66 -1.56
N ALA A 99 -0.05 2.08 -0.45
CA ALA A 99 0.96 3.14 -0.44
C ALA A 99 2.19 2.76 -1.28
N CYS A 100 2.67 1.51 -1.17
CA CYS A 100 3.75 1.01 -2.01
C CYS A 100 3.36 1.02 -3.50
N PHE A 101 2.15 0.60 -3.84
CA PHE A 101 1.64 0.66 -5.21
C PHE A 101 1.64 2.11 -5.74
N ALA A 102 1.15 3.06 -4.95
CA ALA A 102 1.15 4.47 -5.32
C ALA A 102 2.54 5.02 -5.64
N LEU A 103 3.55 4.70 -4.81
CA LEU A 103 4.92 5.12 -5.09
C LEU A 103 5.46 4.50 -6.40
N MET A 104 5.08 3.27 -6.73
CA MET A 104 5.54 2.59 -7.94
C MET A 104 4.86 3.08 -9.23
N VAL A 105 3.57 3.44 -9.16
CA VAL A 105 2.80 3.99 -10.29
C VAL A 105 2.92 5.51 -10.43
N GLY A 106 3.42 6.20 -9.40
CA GLY A 106 3.73 7.62 -9.43
C GLY A 106 2.49 8.55 -9.52
N PRO A 107 2.72 9.87 -9.61
CA PRO A 107 1.67 10.88 -9.58
C PRO A 107 0.74 10.84 -10.79
N GLU A 108 1.24 10.44 -11.95
CA GLU A 108 0.43 10.26 -13.17
C GLU A 108 -0.38 8.96 -13.17
N GLY A 109 -0.10 8.05 -12.22
CA GLY A 109 -0.81 6.79 -12.04
C GLY A 109 -1.89 6.89 -10.97
N ARG A 110 -2.49 5.74 -10.64
CA ARG A 110 -3.52 5.67 -9.61
C ARG A 110 -3.49 4.37 -8.82
N ALA A 111 -3.38 4.44 -7.50
CA ALA A 111 -3.53 3.30 -6.60
C ALA A 111 -4.79 3.48 -5.74
N VAL A 112 -5.71 2.50 -5.80
CA VAL A 112 -6.96 2.53 -5.03
C VAL A 112 -6.98 1.35 -4.07
N GLY A 113 -7.12 1.62 -2.78
CA GLY A 113 -7.41 0.63 -1.76
C GLY A 113 -8.90 0.55 -1.47
N VAL A 114 -9.41 -0.65 -1.26
CA VAL A 114 -10.79 -0.91 -0.86
C VAL A 114 -10.78 -1.76 0.40
N GLU A 115 -11.42 -1.26 1.46
CA GLU A 115 -11.48 -1.93 2.76
C GLU A 115 -12.93 -1.89 3.29
N HIS A 116 -13.42 -3.02 3.78
CA HIS A 116 -14.80 -3.15 4.23
C HIS A 116 -15.01 -2.66 5.67
N ILE A 117 -13.95 -2.53 6.47
CA ILE A 117 -14.01 -2.01 7.84
C ILE A 117 -13.73 -0.48 7.82
N PRO A 118 -14.73 0.38 8.09
CA PRO A 118 -14.57 1.84 8.00
C PRO A 118 -13.49 2.43 8.90
N GLU A 119 -13.28 1.83 10.06
CA GLU A 119 -12.26 2.26 11.02
C GLU A 119 -10.85 1.97 10.50
N LEU A 120 -10.65 0.88 9.74
CA LEU A 120 -9.39 0.60 9.08
C LEU A 120 -9.14 1.56 7.92
N VAL A 121 -10.18 1.94 7.15
CA VAL A 121 -10.05 3.02 6.16
C VAL A 121 -9.57 4.31 6.82
N THR A 122 -10.23 4.72 7.90
CA THR A 122 -9.86 5.94 8.64
C THR A 122 -8.42 5.87 9.17
N SER A 123 -8.03 4.73 9.75
CA SER A 123 -6.66 4.54 10.25
C SER A 123 -5.63 4.50 9.14
N SER A 124 -5.94 3.87 8.00
CA SER A 124 -5.02 3.74 6.87
C SER A 124 -4.69 5.10 6.26
N ILE A 125 -5.70 5.97 6.09
CA ILE A 125 -5.51 7.34 5.61
C ILE A 125 -4.55 8.09 6.53
N LYS A 126 -4.75 8.01 7.86
CA LYS A 126 -3.87 8.64 8.85
C LYS A 126 -2.45 8.08 8.84
N ASN A 127 -2.27 6.80 8.54
CA ASN A 127 -0.95 6.18 8.42
C ASN A 127 -0.24 6.70 7.15
N ILE A 128 -0.97 6.77 6.04
CA ILE A 128 -0.46 7.25 4.75
C ILE A 128 -0.08 8.73 4.81
N GLU A 129 -0.87 9.57 5.48
CA GLU A 129 -0.59 10.99 5.69
C GLU A 129 0.74 11.25 6.42
N LYS A 130 1.22 10.28 7.20
CA LYS A 130 2.50 10.35 7.91
C LYS A 130 3.67 9.77 7.10
N SER A 131 3.38 9.15 5.97
CA SER A 131 4.36 8.48 5.11
C SER A 131 4.75 9.34 3.90
N GLU A 132 5.76 8.90 3.16
CA GLU A 132 6.18 9.52 1.90
C GLU A 132 5.08 9.52 0.81
N ALA A 133 4.04 8.68 0.94
CA ALA A 133 2.91 8.64 0.02
C ALA A 133 1.84 9.72 0.29
N ALA A 134 2.02 10.58 1.31
CA ALA A 134 1.05 11.62 1.67
C ALA A 134 0.76 12.63 0.54
N SER A 135 1.74 12.93 -0.30
CA SER A 135 1.56 13.81 -1.46
C SER A 135 0.65 13.20 -2.51
N LEU A 136 0.78 11.89 -2.77
CA LEU A 136 -0.03 11.14 -3.73
C LEU A 136 -1.49 11.02 -3.26
N LEU A 137 -1.71 10.89 -1.95
CA LEU A 137 -3.04 10.96 -1.36
C LEU A 137 -3.70 12.32 -1.63
N LYS A 138 -2.97 13.42 -1.36
CA LYS A 138 -3.48 14.80 -1.57
C LYS A 138 -3.78 15.12 -3.04
N GLN A 139 -3.01 14.54 -3.96
CA GLN A 139 -3.18 14.72 -5.41
C GLN A 139 -4.29 13.83 -6.00
N GLY A 140 -4.77 12.83 -5.27
CA GLY A 140 -5.78 11.88 -5.73
C GLY A 140 -5.23 10.68 -6.51
N SER A 141 -3.91 10.60 -6.69
CA SER A 141 -3.19 9.45 -7.27
C SER A 141 -3.16 8.25 -6.32
N LEU A 142 -3.46 8.46 -5.04
CA LEU A 142 -3.77 7.40 -4.08
C LEU A 142 -5.12 7.69 -3.39
N SER A 143 -5.94 6.65 -3.20
CA SER A 143 -7.11 6.74 -2.34
C SER A 143 -7.40 5.42 -1.63
N ILE A 144 -7.99 5.48 -0.44
CA ILE A 144 -8.55 4.33 0.27
C ILE A 144 -10.04 4.59 0.46
N ASN A 145 -10.87 3.61 0.12
CA ASN A 145 -12.32 3.76 0.14
C ASN A 145 -12.95 2.63 0.95
N VAL A 146 -14.07 2.95 1.62
CA VAL A 146 -14.91 1.92 2.23
C VAL A 146 -15.58 1.14 1.10
N GLY A 147 -15.42 -0.18 1.10
CA GLY A 147 -16.14 -1.08 0.20
C GLY A 147 -17.23 -1.81 0.95
N ASP A 148 -18.47 -1.36 0.85
CA ASP A 148 -19.63 -2.10 1.33
C ASP A 148 -20.42 -2.71 0.18
N LYS A 149 -20.56 -4.03 0.22
CA LYS A 149 -21.29 -4.85 -0.77
C LYS A 149 -20.73 -4.71 -2.22
N VAL A 150 -21.04 -5.72 -3.01
CA VAL A 150 -20.48 -5.95 -4.37
C VAL A 150 -20.63 -4.72 -5.30
N GLY A 151 -21.64 -3.85 -5.08
CA GLY A 151 -21.92 -2.68 -5.93
C GLY A 151 -20.89 -1.55 -5.86
N GLN A 152 -20.41 -1.16 -4.68
CA GLN A 152 -19.42 -0.08 -4.57
C GLN A 152 -18.03 -0.51 -5.03
N SER A 153 -17.65 -1.76 -4.76
CA SER A 153 -16.38 -2.33 -5.28
C SER A 153 -16.37 -2.34 -6.81
N LEU A 154 -17.51 -2.60 -7.45
CA LEU A 154 -17.65 -2.56 -8.91
C LEU A 154 -17.52 -1.15 -9.47
N LEU A 155 -18.11 -0.15 -8.81
CA LEU A 155 -17.98 1.25 -9.20
C LEU A 155 -16.53 1.73 -9.09
N LEU A 156 -15.83 1.34 -8.01
CA LEU A 156 -14.41 1.64 -7.80
C LEU A 156 -13.49 0.89 -8.79
N MET A 157 -13.93 -0.26 -9.32
CA MET A 157 -13.22 -1.01 -10.37
C MET A 157 -13.40 -0.42 -11.77
N MET A 158 -14.41 0.43 -12.02
CA MET A 158 -14.71 0.96 -13.36
C MET A 158 -13.55 1.68 -14.07
N PRO A 159 -12.64 2.41 -13.39
CA PRO A 159 -11.45 2.99 -14.02
C PRO A 159 -10.37 1.97 -14.41
N PHE A 160 -10.48 0.74 -13.92
CA PHE A 160 -9.52 -0.36 -14.14
C PHE A 160 -10.06 -1.42 -15.13
N MET A 161 -11.35 -1.37 -15.45
CA MET A 161 -11.99 -2.27 -16.40
C MET A 161 -11.72 -1.87 -17.86
N SER A 162 -11.59 -2.87 -18.73
CA SER A 162 -11.54 -2.64 -20.18
C SER A 162 -12.84 -2.00 -20.69
N GLY A 163 -12.78 -1.28 -21.82
CA GLY A 163 -13.90 -0.50 -22.36
C GLY A 163 -15.20 -1.30 -22.53
N GLN A 164 -15.13 -2.55 -23.02
CA GLN A 164 -16.30 -3.43 -23.17
C GLN A 164 -16.92 -3.85 -21.83
N LEU A 165 -16.11 -4.08 -20.79
CA LEU A 165 -16.63 -4.41 -19.46
C LEU A 165 -17.29 -3.17 -18.83
N ARG A 166 -16.68 -2.01 -19.00
CA ARG A 166 -17.18 -0.73 -18.47
C ARG A 166 -18.58 -0.38 -19.00
N GLU A 167 -18.81 -0.51 -20.30
CA GLU A 167 -20.12 -0.25 -20.92
C GLU A 167 -21.21 -1.21 -20.42
N LYS A 168 -20.87 -2.50 -20.28
CA LYS A 168 -21.80 -3.53 -19.80
C LYS A 168 -22.28 -3.25 -18.37
N TYR A 169 -21.40 -2.80 -17.48
CA TYR A 169 -21.77 -2.43 -16.11
C TYR A 169 -22.50 -1.08 -16.00
N HIS A 170 -22.17 -0.12 -16.86
CA HIS A 170 -22.89 1.17 -16.90
C HIS A 170 -24.37 0.99 -17.27
N SER A 171 -24.69 -0.03 -18.08
CA SER A 171 -26.08 -0.39 -18.43
C SER A 171 -26.89 -0.97 -17.27
N HIS A 172 -26.24 -1.72 -16.37
CA HIS A 172 -26.89 -2.38 -15.23
C HIS A 172 -27.13 -1.44 -14.04
N LEU A 173 -26.27 -0.44 -13.83
CA LEU A 173 -26.44 0.54 -12.74
C LEU A 173 -27.55 1.56 -13.01
N LEU A 174 -27.95 1.76 -14.27
CA LEU A 174 -29.05 2.66 -14.63
C LEU A 174 -30.43 1.97 -14.61
N THR A 175 -30.49 0.66 -14.32
CA THR A 175 -31.71 -0.15 -14.36
C THR A 175 -32.06 -0.80 -13.01
N SER A 176 -31.36 -0.47 -11.92
CA SER A 176 -31.66 -0.93 -10.55
C SER A 176 -31.96 0.21 -9.60
#